data_AF-A0A7C1WN00-F1
#
_entry.id   AF-A0A7C1WN00-F1
#
_cell.length_a   1.000
_cell.length_b   1.000
_cell.length_c   1.000
_cell.angle_alpha   90.00
_cell.angle_beta   90.00
_cell.angle_gamma   90.00
#
_symmetry.space_group_name_H-M   'P 1'
#
loop_
_entity.id
_entity.type
_entity.pdbx_description
1 polymer ?
#
loop_
_entity_poly.entity_id
_entity_poly.type
_entity_poly.pdbx_seq_one_letter_code
_entity_poly.pdbx_strand_id
1 'polypeptide(L)'
;MATSRVPTVLLLGLGCIATLAPGCAGPEREEGPPRPPRDLSRERPFTTRFLEPTAVVAEEVTIEGPSDLLQHVAIRQDPEAYLFTTRTTPDGLLQEVQLRPNLEEGVGGRELHAELDAWSIVAFRRIRVLQRPGDVPVIVRAIGDAAILPVDGEPQRGASLVVRGESGTP
;
A
#
# COMPACT_ATOMS: atom_id res chain seq x y z
N MET A 1 0.89 -23.85 -46.13
CA MET A 1 0.45 -23.15 -47.37
C MET A 1 0.06 -21.75 -46.97
N ALA A 2 0.84 -20.78 -47.43
CA ALA A 2 0.66 -19.36 -47.20
C ALA A 2 -0.32 -18.78 -48.21
N THR A 3 -1.10 -17.78 -47.80
CA THR A 3 -1.67 -16.79 -48.73
C THR A 3 -2.05 -15.52 -47.97
N SER A 4 -1.05 -14.64 -47.92
CA SER A 4 -1.16 -13.19 -47.72
C SER A 4 -2.10 -12.57 -48.76
N ARG A 5 -2.97 -11.65 -48.34
CA ARG A 5 -3.55 -10.59 -49.19
C ARG A 5 -3.83 -9.35 -48.34
N VAL A 6 -2.92 -8.38 -48.41
CA VAL A 6 -3.17 -6.99 -47.99
C VAL A 6 -3.29 -6.16 -49.27
N PRO A 7 -4.42 -5.47 -49.51
CA PRO A 7 -4.48 -4.49 -50.58
C PRO A 7 -4.05 -3.11 -50.05
N THR A 8 -2.95 -2.64 -50.62
CA THR A 8 -2.53 -1.25 -50.70
C THR A 8 -3.67 -0.37 -51.25
N VAL A 9 -4.05 0.67 -50.52
CA VAL A 9 -4.80 1.81 -51.08
C VAL A 9 -4.01 3.08 -50.80
N LEU A 10 -3.36 3.55 -51.86
CA LEU A 10 -2.72 4.86 -51.97
C LEU A 10 -3.77 5.82 -52.50
N LEU A 11 -4.06 6.91 -51.79
CA LEU A 11 -4.86 8.01 -52.34
C LEU A 11 -4.31 9.36 -51.87
N LEU A 12 -3.74 10.07 -52.86
CA LEU A 12 -3.43 11.49 -52.84
C LEU A 12 -4.69 12.30 -52.52
N GLY A 13 -4.53 13.34 -51.70
CA GLY A 13 -5.56 14.34 -51.43
C GLY A 13 -4.94 15.66 -51.03
N LEU A 14 -4.48 16.40 -52.04
CA LEU A 14 -4.05 17.79 -51.98
C LEU A 14 -5.29 18.69 -51.87
N GLY A 15 -5.29 19.70 -50.99
CA GLY A 15 -6.11 20.90 -51.20
C GLY A 15 -6.82 21.49 -49.98
N CYS A 16 -6.31 22.67 -49.58
CA CYS A 16 -7.01 23.89 -49.13
C CYS A 16 -8.16 23.79 -48.11
N ILE A 17 -8.05 24.53 -47.02
CA ILE A 17 -8.68 25.87 -46.84
C ILE A 17 -8.34 26.36 -45.41
N ALA A 18 -7.69 27.51 -45.34
CA ALA A 18 -7.57 28.29 -44.12
C ALA A 18 -8.95 28.86 -43.74
N THR A 19 -9.43 28.55 -42.55
CA THR A 19 -10.56 29.26 -41.93
C THR A 19 -10.11 29.82 -40.59
N LEU A 20 -9.87 31.13 -40.58
CA LEU A 20 -9.75 31.95 -39.39
C LEU A 20 -11.13 32.06 -38.73
N ALA A 21 -11.33 31.40 -37.61
CA ALA A 21 -12.48 31.63 -36.74
C ALA A 21 -12.14 32.73 -35.71
N PRO A 22 -13.09 33.66 -35.44
CA PRO A 22 -12.88 34.79 -34.55
C PRO A 22 -12.85 34.35 -33.09
N GLY A 23 -12.10 35.12 -32.29
CA GLY A 23 -11.77 34.83 -30.92
C GLY A 23 -12.99 34.66 -30.01
N CYS A 24 -13.02 33.51 -29.32
CA CYS A 24 -13.64 33.41 -28.00
C CYS A 24 -12.56 33.82 -26.99
N ALA A 25 -12.56 35.10 -26.62
CA ALA A 25 -11.88 35.57 -25.43
C ALA A 25 -12.59 34.95 -24.22
N GLY A 26 -12.12 33.77 -23.79
CA GLY A 26 -12.50 33.20 -22.51
C GLY A 26 -12.01 34.12 -21.39
N PRO A 27 -12.71 34.19 -20.24
CA PRO A 27 -12.27 34.99 -19.10
C PRO A 27 -10.86 34.55 -18.72
N GLU A 28 -9.95 35.53 -18.73
CA GLU A 28 -8.57 35.42 -18.27
C GLU A 28 -8.62 34.87 -16.83
N ARG A 29 -8.30 33.58 -16.69
CA ARG A 29 -8.22 32.93 -15.40
C ARG A 29 -7.00 33.56 -14.72
N GLU A 30 -7.26 34.49 -13.80
CA GLU A 30 -6.26 35.15 -12.99
C GLU A 30 -5.41 34.06 -12.32
N GLU A 31 -4.26 33.79 -12.92
CA GLU A 31 -3.31 32.77 -12.49
C GLU A 31 -2.62 33.37 -11.27
N GLY A 32 -3.30 33.26 -10.13
CA GLY A 32 -2.76 33.67 -8.84
C GLY A 32 -1.37 33.07 -8.67
N PRO A 33 -0.46 33.79 -7.99
CA PRO A 33 0.96 33.45 -7.95
C PRO A 33 1.15 31.96 -7.67
N PRO A 34 2.06 31.29 -8.40
CA PRO A 34 2.29 29.86 -8.26
C PRO A 34 2.50 29.58 -6.78
N ARG A 35 1.62 28.74 -6.20
CA ARG A 35 1.77 28.36 -4.80
C ARG A 35 3.17 27.77 -4.65
N PRO A 36 3.96 28.21 -3.66
CA PRO A 36 5.28 27.62 -3.44
C PRO A 36 5.13 26.11 -3.30
N PRO A 37 6.10 25.32 -3.81
CA PRO A 37 6.13 23.88 -3.57
C PRO A 37 5.96 23.65 -2.08
N ARG A 38 5.00 22.80 -1.69
CA ARG A 38 4.92 22.38 -0.30
C ARG A 38 6.25 21.69 0.02
N ASP A 39 6.91 22.14 1.08
CA ASP A 39 8.05 21.44 1.64
C ASP A 39 7.54 20.10 2.19
N LEU A 40 7.72 19.04 1.39
CA LEU A 40 7.36 17.67 1.74
C LEU A 40 8.47 17.01 2.58
N SER A 41 9.54 17.73 2.92
CA SER A 41 10.83 17.16 3.31
C SER A 41 11.10 17.17 4.82
N ARG A 42 10.15 17.58 5.66
CA ARG A 42 10.24 17.17 7.08
C ARG A 42 9.79 15.71 7.16
N GLU A 43 10.71 14.82 6.81
CA GLU A 43 10.68 13.42 7.25
C GLU A 43 10.44 13.46 8.76
N ARG A 44 9.22 13.10 9.16
CA ARG A 44 8.90 12.98 10.57
C ARG A 44 9.66 11.77 11.10
N PRO A 45 10.22 11.84 12.32
CA PRO A 45 10.84 10.67 12.90
C PRO A 45 9.79 9.57 13.07
N PHE A 46 9.97 8.49 12.30
CA PHE A 46 9.23 7.24 12.48
C PHE A 46 9.72 6.54 13.75
N THR A 47 8.90 5.68 14.33
CA THR A 47 9.21 4.94 15.56
C THR A 47 10.42 4.03 15.39
N THR A 48 11.33 4.01 16.37
CA THR A 48 12.49 3.09 16.37
C THR A 48 12.15 1.68 16.84
N ARG A 49 10.95 1.47 17.40
CA ARG A 49 10.53 0.19 18.00
C ARG A 49 10.60 -1.00 17.03
N PHE A 50 10.45 -0.74 15.73
CA PHE A 50 10.36 -1.76 14.68
C PHE A 50 11.70 -1.98 13.94
N LEU A 51 12.79 -1.38 14.42
CA LEU A 51 14.14 -1.56 13.86
C LEU A 51 14.86 -2.80 14.40
N GLU A 52 14.38 -3.37 15.50
CA GLU A 52 14.93 -4.61 16.07
C GLU A 52 14.30 -5.84 15.38
N PRO A 53 15.11 -6.77 14.82
CA PRO A 53 14.60 -7.96 14.16
C PRO A 53 13.63 -8.76 15.04
N THR A 54 12.40 -8.90 14.55
CA THR A 54 11.31 -9.58 15.27
C THR A 54 10.39 -10.25 14.25
N ALA A 55 9.93 -11.47 14.53
CA ALA A 55 8.87 -12.11 13.74
C ALA A 55 7.53 -12.04 14.46
N VAL A 56 6.46 -11.74 13.72
CA VAL A 56 5.07 -11.80 14.18
C VAL A 56 4.35 -12.88 13.38
N VAL A 57 3.70 -13.82 14.06
CA VAL A 57 2.93 -14.91 13.44
C VAL A 57 1.54 -14.91 14.04
N ALA A 58 0.49 -14.91 13.21
CA ALA A 58 -0.91 -14.95 13.68
C ALA A 58 -1.90 -15.35 12.56
N GLU A 59 -3.18 -15.53 12.87
CA GLU A 59 -4.24 -15.68 11.85
C GLU A 59 -4.48 -14.35 11.10
N GLU A 60 -4.64 -13.26 11.85
CA GLU A 60 -4.86 -11.92 11.32
C GLU A 60 -3.87 -10.93 11.93
N VAL A 61 -3.25 -10.09 11.09
CA VAL A 61 -2.41 -8.98 11.52
C VAL A 61 -2.95 -7.66 10.99
N THR A 62 -3.04 -6.66 11.86
CA THR A 62 -3.37 -5.27 11.50
C THR A 62 -2.22 -4.36 11.90
N ILE A 63 -1.77 -3.54 10.96
CA ILE A 63 -0.75 -2.51 11.16
C ILE A 63 -1.44 -1.16 10.94
N GLU A 64 -1.47 -0.33 11.96
CA GLU A 64 -2.04 1.02 11.89
C GLU A 64 -0.94 2.04 12.18
N GLY A 65 -1.03 3.24 11.62
CA GLY A 65 0.04 4.21 11.82
C GLY A 65 -0.15 5.52 11.06
N PRO A 66 0.87 6.39 11.09
CA PRO A 66 0.82 7.75 10.53
C PRO A 66 0.82 7.77 9.00
N SER A 67 0.72 8.98 8.43
CA SER A 67 0.59 9.23 6.99
C SER A 67 1.75 8.74 6.11
N ASP A 68 2.87 8.38 6.70
CA ASP A 68 4.06 7.81 6.05
C ASP A 68 4.21 6.30 6.28
N LEU A 69 3.28 5.63 6.98
CA LEU A 69 3.32 4.19 7.29
C LEU A 69 3.62 3.29 6.08
N LEU A 70 3.02 3.59 4.92
CA LEU A 70 3.20 2.77 3.72
C LEU A 70 4.62 2.81 3.13
N GLN A 71 5.46 3.74 3.58
CA GLN A 71 6.88 3.77 3.21
C GLN A 71 7.71 2.75 4.01
N HIS A 72 7.16 2.28 5.13
CA HIS A 72 7.79 1.32 6.05
C HIS A 72 7.22 -0.09 5.94
N VAL A 73 6.09 -0.25 5.24
CA VAL A 73 5.42 -1.54 5.08
C VAL A 73 5.56 -2.07 3.66
N ALA A 74 6.14 -3.25 3.52
CA ALA A 74 6.13 -4.02 2.29
C ALA A 74 5.25 -5.25 2.45
N ILE A 75 4.42 -5.58 1.45
CA ILE A 75 3.61 -6.80 1.46
C ILE A 75 3.97 -7.64 0.23
N ARG A 76 4.31 -8.91 0.44
CA ARG A 76 4.57 -9.84 -0.65
C ARG A 76 3.30 -10.00 -1.49
N GLN A 77 3.43 -9.84 -2.79
CA GLN A 77 2.32 -10.00 -3.74
C GLN A 77 2.36 -11.39 -4.37
N ASP A 78 1.22 -12.08 -4.38
CA ASP A 78 0.97 -13.30 -5.14
C ASP A 78 -0.46 -13.18 -5.69
N PRO A 79 -0.65 -12.69 -6.94
CA PRO A 79 -1.98 -12.46 -7.50
C PRO A 79 -2.83 -13.73 -7.65
N GLU A 80 -2.17 -14.89 -7.75
CA GLU A 80 -2.84 -16.19 -7.84
C GLU A 80 -3.37 -16.63 -6.48
N ALA A 81 -2.67 -16.28 -5.40
CA ALA A 81 -3.03 -16.70 -4.05
C ALA A 81 -3.82 -15.67 -3.24
N TYR A 82 -3.58 -14.39 -3.49
CA TYR A 82 -4.01 -13.30 -2.62
C TYR A 82 -5.08 -12.44 -3.28
N LEU A 83 -6.02 -11.96 -2.47
CA LEU A 83 -6.95 -10.90 -2.80
C LEU A 83 -6.44 -9.60 -2.17
N PHE A 84 -6.01 -8.67 -3.02
CA PHE A 84 -5.59 -7.33 -2.61
C PHE A 84 -6.74 -6.33 -2.79
N THR A 85 -7.00 -5.51 -1.78
CA THR A 85 -8.00 -4.43 -1.84
C THR A 85 -7.46 -3.17 -1.18
N THR A 86 -7.69 -2.02 -1.82
CA THR A 86 -7.37 -0.70 -1.26
C THR A 86 -8.62 0.17 -1.28
N ARG A 87 -8.90 0.86 -0.16
CA ARG A 87 -10.01 1.80 -0.06
C ARG A 87 -9.74 2.94 0.92
N THR A 88 -10.26 4.11 0.61
CA THR A 88 -10.31 5.23 1.56
C THR A 88 -11.50 5.07 2.48
N THR A 89 -11.26 5.22 3.78
CA THR A 89 -12.25 5.12 4.86
C THR A 89 -12.23 6.40 5.70
N PRO A 90 -13.22 6.63 6.58
CA PRO A 90 -13.18 7.76 7.52
C PRO A 90 -11.92 7.76 8.41
N ASP A 91 -11.38 6.58 8.72
CA ASP A 91 -10.19 6.41 9.57
C ASP A 91 -8.86 6.57 8.83
N GLY A 92 -8.88 6.61 7.50
CA GLY A 92 -7.69 6.70 6.66
C GLY A 92 -7.69 5.79 5.43
N LEU A 93 -6.51 5.56 4.86
CA LEU A 93 -6.32 4.66 3.72
C LEU A 93 -6.10 3.23 4.23
N LEU A 94 -7.02 2.32 3.90
CA LEU A 94 -6.93 0.90 4.24
C LEU A 94 -6.45 0.11 3.03
N GLN A 95 -5.35 -0.63 3.20
CA GLN A 95 -4.93 -1.72 2.34
C GLN A 95 -5.17 -3.05 3.05
N GLU A 96 -5.70 -4.03 2.32
CA GLU A 96 -6.03 -5.33 2.87
C GLU A 96 -5.56 -6.41 1.89
N VAL A 97 -4.88 -7.42 2.43
CA VAL A 97 -4.46 -8.63 1.72
C VAL A 97 -5.06 -9.82 2.44
N GLN A 98 -5.74 -10.68 1.69
CA GLN A 98 -6.36 -11.89 2.19
C GLN A 98 -5.96 -13.07 1.33
N LEU A 99 -5.91 -14.28 1.89
CA LEU A 99 -5.89 -15.47 1.05
C LEU A 99 -7.20 -15.56 0.26
N ARG A 100 -7.12 -16.07 -0.96
CA ARG A 100 -8.34 -16.41 -1.70
C ARG A 100 -9.08 -17.55 -1.00
N PRO A 101 -10.42 -17.51 -0.91
CA PRO A 101 -11.20 -18.52 -0.18
C PRO A 101 -10.93 -19.96 -0.61
N ASN A 102 -10.69 -20.21 -1.90
CA ASN A 102 -10.39 -21.54 -2.43
C ASN A 102 -9.04 -22.10 -1.98
N LEU A 103 -8.20 -21.31 -1.33
CA LEU A 103 -6.89 -21.69 -0.81
C LEU A 103 -6.83 -21.73 0.72
N GLU A 104 -7.87 -21.26 1.42
CA GLU A 104 -7.95 -21.33 2.88
C GLU A 104 -8.10 -22.78 3.38
N GLU A 105 -8.72 -23.66 2.58
CA GLU A 105 -9.02 -25.06 2.95
C GLU A 105 -7.98 -26.08 2.44
N GLY A 106 -6.93 -25.61 1.75
CA GLY A 106 -5.94 -26.49 1.09
C GLY A 106 -4.88 -27.05 2.05
N VAL A 107 -4.54 -28.34 1.89
CA VAL A 107 -3.38 -28.98 2.53
C VAL A 107 -2.11 -28.40 1.92
N GLY A 108 -1.63 -27.29 2.47
CA GLY A 108 -0.45 -26.60 1.95
C GLY A 108 -0.06 -25.30 2.65
N GLY A 109 -0.82 -24.87 3.67
CA GLY A 109 -0.44 -23.76 4.57
C GLY A 109 0.07 -22.54 3.81
N ARG A 110 -0.81 -21.85 3.07
CA ARG A 110 -0.40 -20.59 2.44
C ARG A 110 -0.36 -19.51 3.50
N GLU A 111 0.73 -18.75 3.49
CA GLU A 111 0.97 -17.66 4.42
C GLU A 111 0.98 -16.35 3.64
N LEU A 112 0.50 -15.28 4.27
CA LEU A 112 0.67 -13.90 3.85
C LEU A 112 1.94 -13.37 4.51
N HIS A 113 2.83 -12.75 3.73
CA HIS A 113 4.05 -12.15 4.25
C HIS A 113 4.03 -10.64 4.08
N ALA A 114 4.39 -9.93 5.13
CA ALA A 114 4.70 -8.51 5.09
C ALA A 114 5.97 -8.22 5.90
N GLU A 115 6.54 -7.05 5.67
CA GLU A 115 7.66 -6.50 6.42
C GLU A 115 7.25 -5.12 6.94
N LEU A 116 7.63 -4.80 8.18
CA LEU A 116 7.55 -3.47 8.77
C LEU A 116 8.93 -3.13 9.31
N ASP A 117 9.70 -2.36 8.54
CA ASP A 117 11.14 -2.15 8.78
C ASP A 117 11.89 -3.49 9.01
N ALA A 118 12.38 -3.78 10.23
CA ALA A 118 13.09 -5.02 10.54
C ALA A 118 12.15 -6.17 11.00
N TRP A 119 10.85 -5.92 11.08
CA TRP A 119 9.88 -6.91 11.51
C TRP A 119 9.39 -7.75 10.34
N SER A 120 9.46 -9.07 10.47
CA SER A 120 8.82 -10.01 9.56
C SER A 120 7.43 -10.37 10.08
N ILE A 121 6.41 -10.19 9.25
CA ILE A 121 5.02 -10.42 9.61
C ILE A 121 4.48 -11.55 8.75
N VAL A 122 3.96 -12.57 9.41
CA VAL A 122 3.36 -13.76 8.82
C VAL A 122 1.92 -13.87 9.32
N ALA A 123 0.97 -13.90 8.39
CA ALA A 123 -0.44 -14.10 8.71
C ALA A 123 -1.05 -15.25 7.90
N PHE A 124 -1.91 -16.06 8.51
CA PHE A 124 -2.53 -17.20 7.82
C PHE A 124 -3.83 -16.85 7.09
N ARG A 125 -4.45 -15.69 7.35
CA ARG A 125 -5.72 -15.31 6.72
C ARG A 125 -5.71 -13.91 6.15
N ARG A 126 -5.25 -12.94 6.95
CA ARG A 126 -5.38 -11.52 6.58
C ARG A 126 -4.26 -10.65 7.13
N ILE A 127 -3.79 -9.73 6.29
CA ILE A 127 -2.99 -8.56 6.69
C ILE A 127 -3.77 -7.29 6.34
N ARG A 128 -3.90 -6.38 7.29
CA ARG A 128 -4.47 -5.04 7.10
C ARG A 128 -3.43 -3.99 7.40
N VAL A 129 -3.35 -2.97 6.56
CA VAL A 129 -2.51 -1.79 6.77
C VAL A 129 -3.39 -0.55 6.71
N LEU A 130 -3.55 0.14 7.82
CA LEU A 130 -4.37 1.35 7.94
C LEU A 130 -3.46 2.56 8.18
N GLN A 131 -3.26 3.33 7.11
CA GLN A 131 -2.60 4.63 7.19
C GLN A 131 -3.62 5.68 7.64
N ARG A 132 -3.43 6.19 8.85
CA ARG A 132 -4.33 7.16 9.49
C ARG A 132 -3.84 8.59 9.28
N PRO A 133 -4.74 9.58 9.25
CA PRO A 133 -4.36 10.98 9.24
C PRO A 133 -3.80 11.42 10.60
N GLY A 134 -2.83 12.33 10.58
CA GLY A 134 -2.28 12.95 11.78
C GLY A 134 -1.00 12.29 12.29
N ASP A 135 -0.61 12.67 13.50
CA ASP A 135 0.51 12.08 14.24
C ASP A 135 -0.07 11.06 15.21
N VAL A 136 -0.05 9.80 14.79
CA VAL A 136 -0.56 8.67 15.57
C VAL A 136 0.54 7.64 15.72
N PRO A 137 0.57 6.89 16.84
CA PRO A 137 1.52 5.81 17.02
C PRO A 137 1.32 4.73 15.94
N VAL A 138 2.39 3.99 15.68
CA VAL A 138 2.31 2.75 14.92
C VAL A 138 1.85 1.64 15.86
N ILE A 139 0.81 0.91 15.47
CA ILE A 139 0.21 -0.17 16.25
C ILE A 139 0.20 -1.43 15.40
N VAL A 140 0.84 -2.49 15.89
CA VAL A 140 0.75 -3.83 15.32
C VAL A 140 -0.13 -4.68 16.22
N ARG A 141 -1.25 -5.17 15.69
CA ARG A 141 -2.19 -6.07 16.37
C ARG A 141 -2.17 -7.43 15.68
N ALA A 142 -1.95 -8.48 16.45
CA ALA A 142 -1.91 -9.86 15.99
C ALA A 142 -3.00 -10.67 16.71
N ILE A 143 -3.84 -11.41 15.97
CA ILE A 143 -4.99 -12.15 16.50
C ILE A 143 -4.99 -13.57 15.95
N GLY A 144 -5.37 -14.54 16.79
CA GLY A 144 -5.49 -15.95 16.43
C GLY A 144 -4.15 -16.68 16.58
N ASP A 145 -4.01 -17.39 17.71
CA ASP A 145 -2.77 -18.00 18.21
C ASP A 145 -1.51 -17.18 17.88
N ALA A 146 -1.51 -15.92 18.32
CA ALA A 146 -0.49 -14.96 17.96
C ALA A 146 0.81 -15.21 18.73
N ALA A 147 1.92 -15.06 18.03
CA ALA A 147 3.26 -15.08 18.59
C ALA A 147 4.08 -13.87 18.12
N ILE A 148 4.81 -13.27 19.05
CA ILE A 148 5.86 -12.29 18.77
C ILE A 148 7.18 -12.92 19.20
N LEU A 149 8.11 -13.01 18.26
CA LEU A 149 9.36 -13.76 18.37
C LEU A 149 10.52 -12.80 18.10
N PRO A 150 10.99 -12.05 19.12
CA PRO A 150 12.21 -11.25 19.00
C PRO A 150 13.42 -12.17 18.78
N VAL A 151 14.44 -11.71 18.05
CA VAL A 151 15.67 -12.48 17.86
C VAL A 151 16.45 -12.66 19.17
N ASP A 152 16.58 -11.58 19.96
CA ASP A 152 17.39 -11.56 21.20
C ASP A 152 16.53 -11.43 22.47
N GLY A 153 15.28 -11.91 22.44
CA GLY A 153 14.33 -11.72 23.55
C GLY A 153 13.39 -12.89 23.78
N GLU A 154 12.61 -12.78 24.85
CA GLU A 154 11.63 -13.81 25.21
C GLU A 154 10.42 -13.77 24.26
N PRO A 155 10.00 -14.93 23.72
CA PRO A 155 8.83 -15.01 22.87
C PRO A 155 7.56 -14.70 23.67
N GLN A 156 6.66 -13.94 23.07
CA GLN A 156 5.34 -13.65 23.63
C GLN A 156 4.28 -14.41 22.84
N ARG A 157 3.30 -15.00 23.52
CA ARG A 157 2.21 -15.76 22.89
C ARG A 157 0.86 -15.42 23.51
N GLY A 158 -0.20 -15.45 22.72
CA GLY A 158 -1.56 -15.26 23.22
C GLY A 158 -2.60 -15.20 22.11
N ALA A 159 -3.88 -15.22 22.49
CA ALA A 159 -4.98 -15.12 21.53
C ALA A 159 -5.03 -13.76 20.79
N SER A 160 -4.50 -12.72 21.43
CA SER A 160 -4.42 -11.36 20.89
C SER A 160 -3.21 -10.66 21.52
N LEU A 161 -2.32 -10.13 20.68
CA LEU A 161 -1.14 -9.36 21.07
C LEU A 161 -1.18 -7.99 20.40
N VAL A 162 -0.69 -6.98 21.11
CA VAL A 162 -0.63 -5.60 20.61
C VAL A 162 0.72 -5.01 20.96
N VAL A 163 1.39 -4.46 19.95
CA VAL A 163 2.64 -3.72 20.10
C VAL A 163 2.43 -2.30 19.60
N ARG A 164 2.91 -1.34 20.37
CA ARG A 164 2.80 0.08 20.06
C ARG A 164 4.21 0.68 19.97
N GLY A 165 4.47 1.41 18.88
CA GLY A 165 5.63 2.28 18.71
C GLY A 165 5.15 3.72 18.67
N GLU A 166 5.62 4.54 19.62
CA GLU A 166 5.29 5.97 19.63
C GLU A 166 6.03 6.68 18.50
N SER A 167 5.35 7.60 17.82
CA SER A 167 5.96 8.52 16.87
C SER A 167 6.70 9.61 17.65
N GLY A 168 8.02 9.72 17.48
CA GLY A 168 8.85 10.72 18.16
C GLY A 168 10.23 10.22 18.57
N THR A 169 11.22 11.10 18.48
CA THR A 169 12.61 10.88 18.88
C THR A 169 12.70 10.39 20.33
N PRO A 170 13.58 9.42 20.65
CA PRO A 170 13.73 8.82 21.99
C PRO A 170 13.89 9.83 23.13
#